data_AF-A0A1S3DL42-F1
#
_entry.id   AF-A0A1S3DL42-F1
#
_cell.length_a   1.000
_cell.length_b   1.000
_cell.length_c   1.000
_cell.angle_alpha   90.00
_cell.angle_beta   90.00
_cell.angle_gamma   90.00
#
_symmetry.space_group_name_H-M   'P 1'
#
loop_
_entity.id
_entity.type
_entity.pdbx_description
1 polymer ?
#
loop_
_entity_poly.entity_id
_entity_poly.type
_entity_poly.pdbx_seq_one_letter_code
_entity_poly.pdbx_strand_id
1 'polypeptide(L)' 'MVHMVGSYPPSLELQSYTTPPEDAPSGMLARGVYSVQSLFTDDDDAEHLKWEWTFEIKKSWKD' A
#
# COMPACT_ATOMS: atom_id res chain seq x y z
N MET A 1 -1.94 8.18 -0.94
CA MET A 1 -1.40 8.32 0.42
C MET A 1 0.08 7.98 0.36
N VAL A 2 0.91 8.58 1.21
CA VAL A 2 2.34 8.30 1.30
C VAL A 2 2.66 7.95 2.75
N HIS A 3 3.48 6.93 2.98
CA HIS A 3 3.96 6.56 4.31
C HIS A 3 5.47 6.69 4.36
N MET A 4 5.98 7.53 5.27
CA MET A 4 7.41 7.61 5.53
C MET A 4 7.84 6.41 6.36
N VAL A 5 8.64 5.52 5.76
CA VAL A 5 9.19 4.34 6.45
C VAL A 5 10.48 4.65 7.19
N GLY A 6 11.15 5.76 6.86
CA GLY A 6 12.41 6.20 7.48
C GLY A 6 13.65 5.72 6.73
N SER A 7 14.82 5.91 7.33
CA SER A 7 16.11 5.56 6.75
C SER A 7 16.62 4.24 7.33
N TYR A 8 17.00 3.30 6.46
CA TYR A 8 17.52 2.00 6.84
C TYR A 8 18.92 1.79 6.25
N PRO A 9 19.93 1.43 7.06
CA PRO A 9 21.25 1.10 6.53
C PRO A 9 21.23 -0.28 5.84
N PRO A 10 22.22 -0.58 4.99
CA PRO A 10 22.39 -1.92 4.43
C PRO A 10 22.43 -3.00 5.52
N SER A 11 21.58 -4.02 5.37
CA SER A 11 21.48 -5.15 6.30
C SER A 11 21.25 -6.45 5.52
N LEU A 12 21.75 -7.56 6.05
CA LEU A 12 21.42 -8.90 5.55
C LEU A 12 20.06 -9.39 6.05
N GLU A 13 19.56 -8.79 7.14
CA GLU A 13 18.24 -9.09 7.69
C GLU A 13 17.16 -8.24 7.00
N LEU A 14 15.99 -8.85 6.78
CA LEU A 14 14.85 -8.16 6.17
C LEU A 14 14.25 -7.14 7.13
N GLN A 15 13.98 -5.93 6.61
CA GLN A 15 13.27 -4.90 7.33
C GLN A 15 11.75 -5.05 7.14
N SER A 16 11.01 -4.79 8.21
CA SER A 16 9.54 -4.84 8.21
C SER A 16 8.97 -3.54 8.78
N TYR A 17 7.91 -3.05 8.14
CA TYR A 17 7.17 -1.87 8.56
C TYR A 17 5.68 -2.14 8.43
N THR A 18 4.91 -1.77 9.46
CA THR A 18 3.46 -1.89 9.48
C THR A 18 2.85 -0.49 9.44
N THR A 19 2.04 -0.21 8.43
CA THR A 19 1.31 1.07 8.34
C THR A 19 0.28 1.18 9.47
N PRO A 20 -0.10 2.41 9.88
CA PRO A 20 -1.25 2.61 10.74
C PRO A 20 -2.52 1.97 10.13
N PRO A 21 -3.50 1.58 10.97
CA PRO A 21 -4.76 1.03 10.47
C PRO A 21 -5.52 2.07 9.64
N GLU A 22 -6.15 1.60 8.56
CA GLU A 22 -7.00 2.40 7.67
C GLU A 22 -8.36 1.72 7.51
N ASP A 23 -9.42 2.54 7.43
CA ASP A 23 -10.78 2.06 7.21
C ASP A 23 -11.10 1.99 5.72
N ALA A 24 -11.59 0.84 5.27
CA ALA A 24 -12.08 0.68 3.90
C ALA A 24 -13.35 1.52 3.67
N PRO A 25 -13.52 2.17 2.50
CA PRO A 25 -14.73 2.91 2.21
C PRO A 25 -15.93 1.96 2.15
N SER A 26 -17.09 2.46 2.58
CA SER A 26 -18.30 1.65 2.77
C SER A 26 -19.52 2.25 2.08
N GLY A 27 -20.58 1.45 1.97
CA GLY A 27 -21.82 1.81 1.27
C GLY A 27 -21.89 1.23 -0.14
N MET A 28 -23.09 1.30 -0.75
CA MET A 28 -23.35 0.69 -2.05
C MET A 28 -22.49 1.29 -3.17
N LEU A 29 -22.26 2.60 -3.14
CA LEU A 29 -21.49 3.33 -4.16
C LEU A 29 -19.98 3.08 -4.09
N ALA A 30 -19.46 2.74 -2.91
CA ALA A 30 -18.04 2.48 -2.70
C ALA A 30 -17.64 1.02 -2.93
N ARG A 31 -18.58 0.13 -3.30
CA ARG A 31 -18.24 -1.24 -3.67
C ARG A 31 -17.81 -1.31 -5.13
N GLY A 32 -16.79 -2.11 -5.40
CA GLY A 32 -16.25 -2.26 -6.75
C GLY A 32 -14.77 -2.62 -6.73
N VAL A 33 -14.19 -2.68 -7.93
CA VAL A 33 -12.77 -2.94 -8.12
C VAL A 33 -12.01 -1.61 -8.09
N TYR A 34 -10.97 -1.57 -7.28
CA TYR A 34 -10.04 -0.45 -7.13
C TYR A 34 -8.69 -0.85 -7.69
N SER A 35 -8.11 0.02 -8.50
CA SER A 35 -6.73 -0.09 -8.97
C SER A 35 -5.83 0.79 -8.12
N VAL A 36 -4.70 0.25 -7.68
CA VAL A 36 -3.70 0.93 -6.87
C VAL A 36 -2.39 0.95 -7.62
N GLN A 37 -1.78 2.13 -7.69
CA GLN A 37 -0.41 2.31 -8.13
C GLN A 37 0.44 2.55 -6.89
N SER A 38 1.49 1.75 -6.74
CA SER A 38 2.41 1.80 -5.60
C SER A 38 3.82 2.12 -6.09
N LEU A 39 4.52 2.94 -5.30
CA LEU A 39 5.86 3.43 -5.58
C LEU A 39 6.67 3.42 -4.29
N PHE A 40 7.81 2.75 -4.30
CA PHE A 40 8.88 2.93 -3.32
C PHE A 40 9.89 3.93 -3.86
N THR A 41 10.09 5.00 -3.11
CA THR A 41 11.01 6.10 -3.42
C THR A 41 11.57 6.70 -2.12
N ASP A 42 12.54 7.60 -2.23
CA ASP A 42 13.23 8.26 -1.13
C ASP A 42 13.39 9.77 -1.40
N ASP A 43 14.04 10.47 -0.47
CA ASP A 43 14.25 11.92 -0.55
C ASP A 43 15.19 12.35 -1.71
N ASP A 44 15.82 11.39 -2.41
CA ASP A 44 16.67 11.59 -3.59
C ASP A 44 15.90 11.40 -4.92
N ASP A 45 14.57 11.24 -4.86
CA ASP A 45 13.68 10.97 -6.01
C ASP A 45 14.01 9.67 -6.78
N ALA A 46 14.70 8.71 -6.15
CA ALA A 46 15.00 7.43 -6.78
C ALA A 46 13.77 6.52 -6.83
N GLU A 47 13.42 5.98 -8.01
CA GLU A 47 12.38 4.95 -8.14
C GLU A 47 12.97 3.56 -7.86
N HIS A 48 12.76 3.03 -6.65
CA HIS A 48 13.28 1.73 -6.24
C HIS A 48 12.41 0.57 -6.73
N LEU A 49 11.09 0.76 -6.69
CA LEU A 49 10.13 -0.22 -7.18
C LEU A 49 8.78 0.46 -7.46
N LYS A 50 8.19 0.14 -8.61
CA LYS A 50 6.86 0.61 -9.00
C LYS A 50 6.02 -0.54 -9.52
N TRP A 51 4.79 -0.63 -9.03
CA TRP A 51 3.88 -1.71 -9.41
C TRP A 51 2.43 -1.29 -9.30
N GLU A 52 1.57 -2.07 -9.94
CA GLU A 52 0.14 -1.89 -9.91
C GLU A 52 -0.54 -3.16 -9.41
N TRP A 53 -1.64 -2.99 -8.69
CA TRP A 53 -2.46 -4.10 -8.22
C TRP A 53 -3.91 -3.66 -8.09
N THR A 54 -4.81 -4.63 -8.00
CA THR A 54 -6.25 -4.37 -7.88
C THR A 54 -6.82 -5.12 -6.70
N PHE A 55 -7.78 -4.51 -6.00
CA PHE A 55 -8.56 -5.17 -4.97
C PHE A 55 -10.05 -4.81 -5.12
N GLU A 56 -10.93 -5.63 -4.55
CA GLU A 56 -12.37 -5.46 -4.69
C GLU A 56 -13.04 -5.28 -3.33
N ILE A 57 -13.81 -4.20 -3.15
CA ILE A 57 -14.60 -3.96 -1.95
C ILE A 57 -15.99 -4.57 -2.12
N LYS A 58 -16.33 -5.54 -1.25
CA LYS A 58 -17.58 -6.30 -1.27
C LYS A 58 -18.42 -6.05 -0.03
N LYS A 59 -19.70 -6.45 -0.10
CA LYS A 59 -20.61 -6.49 1.08
C LYS A 59 -20.18 -7.53 2.10
N SER A 60 -19.72 -8.67 1.62
CA SER A 60 -19.29 -9.82 2.41
C SER A 60 -18.07 -10.42 1.74
N TRP A 61 -17.07 -10.76 2.54
CA TRP A 61 -15.89 -11.50 2.09
C TRP A 61 -16.27 -12.99 2.03
N LYS A 62 -15.84 -13.70 1.00
CA LYS A 62 -15.99 -15.17 0.94
C LYS A 62 -14.90 -15.80 1.82
N ASP A 63 -15.23 -16.90 2.47
CA ASP A 63 -14.23 -17.85 2.98
C ASP A 63 -13.49 -18.50 1.81
#